data_AF-A0A0R3QFV0-F1
#
_entry.id   AF-A0A0R3QFV0-F1
#
_cell.length_a   1.000
_cell.length_b   1.000
_cell.length_c   1.000
_cell.angle_alpha   90.00
_cell.angle_beta   90.00
_cell.angle_gamma   90.00
#
_symmetry.space_group_name_H-M   'P 1'
#
loop_
_entity.id
_entity.type
_entity.pdbx_description
1 polymer ?
#
loop_
_entity_poly.entity_id
_entity_poly.type
_entity_poly.pdbx_seq_one_letter_code
_entity_poly.pdbx_strand_id
1 'polypeptide(L)'
;MDELKRIAFTAPFQYEEAVRYTGTLRNVGIYVSVLYVIAIFSIKLVMTRFKPFQLTAALNFWNTWLAVFSVLGSFFTSVALFSEIYNRGFVASYTKIGDFFEGTS
;
A
#
# COMPACT_ATOMS: atom_id res chain seq x y z
N MET A 1 -7.54 13.81 9.80
CA MET A 1 -8.26 12.71 9.11
C MET A 1 -9.19 13.25 8.04
N ASP A 2 -9.81 14.41 8.23
CA ASP A 2 -10.73 14.99 7.24
C ASP A 2 -10.04 15.34 5.91
N GLU A 3 -8.78 15.75 5.98
CA GLU A 3 -7.94 16.01 4.81
C GLU A 3 -7.63 14.72 4.01
N LEU A 4 -7.30 13.61 4.67
CA LEU A 4 -7.08 12.32 3.99
C LEU A 4 -8.37 11.80 3.34
N LYS A 5 -9.52 11.92 4.03
CA LYS A 5 -10.82 11.56 3.44
C LYS A 5 -11.13 12.42 2.22
N ARG A 6 -10.87 13.73 2.30
CA ARG A 6 -11.03 14.63 1.17
C ARG A 6 -10.17 14.18 0.00
N ILE A 7 -8.86 14.04 0.19
CA ILE A 7 -7.91 13.66 -0.88
C ILE A 7 -8.27 12.29 -1.48
N ALA A 8 -8.64 11.31 -0.65
CA ALA A 8 -8.96 9.95 -1.13
C ALA A 8 -10.26 9.85 -1.93
N PHE A 9 -11.24 10.74 -1.66
CA PHE A 9 -12.57 10.69 -2.28
C PHE A 9 -12.89 11.88 -3.20
N THR A 10 -11.92 12.78 -3.46
CA THR A 10 -12.11 13.87 -4.42
C THR A 10 -12.05 13.33 -5.84
N ALA A 11 -13.03 13.71 -6.67
CA ALA A 11 -13.06 13.46 -8.10
C ALA A 11 -13.17 14.80 -8.84
N PRO A 12 -12.28 15.11 -9.82
CA PRO A 12 -11.17 14.29 -10.32
C PRO A 12 -10.02 14.17 -9.30
N PHE A 13 -9.21 13.12 -9.42
CA PHE A 13 -8.11 12.86 -8.49
C PHE A 13 -7.03 13.94 -8.62
N GLN A 14 -6.64 14.55 -7.50
CA GLN A 14 -5.65 15.64 -7.48
C GLN A 14 -4.26 15.12 -7.07
N TYR A 15 -3.45 14.78 -8.06
CA TYR A 15 -2.11 14.21 -7.86
C TYR A 15 -1.19 15.09 -7.00
N GLU A 16 -1.13 16.40 -7.28
CA GLU A 16 -0.24 17.32 -6.56
C GLU A 16 -0.59 17.43 -5.07
N GLU A 17 -1.88 17.47 -4.73
CA GLU A 17 -2.34 17.49 -3.34
C GLU A 17 -1.99 16.19 -2.62
N ALA A 18 -2.18 15.04 -3.28
CA ALA A 18 -1.83 13.73 -2.74
C ALA A 18 -0.33 13.62 -2.43
N VAL A 19 0.54 14.03 -3.37
CA VAL A 19 2.00 14.01 -3.19
C VAL A 19 2.41 14.92 -2.03
N ARG A 20 1.87 16.14 -1.96
CA ARG A 20 2.17 17.08 -0.88
C ARG A 20 1.76 16.50 0.48
N TYR A 21 0.57 15.92 0.56
CA TYR A 21 0.08 15.28 1.78
C TYR A 21 0.96 14.10 2.20
N THR A 22 1.32 13.20 1.27
CA THR A 22 2.23 12.07 1.57
C THR A 22 3.61 12.55 2.04
N GLY A 23 4.10 13.68 1.49
CA GLY A 23 5.35 14.31 1.94
C GLY A 23 5.34 14.67 3.43
N THR A 24 4.20 15.07 3.99
CA THR A 24 4.06 15.38 5.43
C THR A 24 4.20 14.14 6.31
N LEU A 25 3.82 12.96 5.80
CA LEU A 25 3.87 11.70 6.52
C LEU A 25 5.26 11.07 6.54
N ARG A 26 6.21 11.58 5.76
CA ARG A 26 7.57 11.01 5.65
C ARG A 26 8.24 10.79 7.00
N ASN A 27 8.25 11.83 7.84
CA ASN A 27 8.90 11.76 9.16
C ASN A 27 8.16 10.79 10.08
N VAL A 28 6.83 10.78 10.03
CA VAL A 28 5.99 9.83 10.78
C VAL A 28 6.31 8.39 10.36
N GLY A 29 6.42 8.13 9.06
CA GLY A 29 6.81 6.83 8.52
C GLY A 29 8.16 6.36 9.07
N ILE A 30 9.17 7.23 9.06
CA ILE A 30 10.50 6.93 9.61
C ILE A 30 10.41 6.60 11.10
N TYR A 31 9.70 7.40 11.90
CA TYR A 31 9.55 7.17 13.33
C TYR A 31 8.84 5.84 13.62
N VAL A 32 7.75 5.55 12.91
CA VAL A 32 7.02 4.28 13.05
C VAL A 32 7.89 3.09 12.66
N SER A 33 8.69 3.19 11.59
CA SER A 33 9.60 2.13 11.17
C SER A 33 10.69 1.86 12.22
N VAL A 34 11.32 2.90 12.76
CA VAL A 34 12.33 2.76 13.83
C VAL A 34 11.70 2.15 15.08
N LEU A 35 10.53 2.65 15.48
CA LEU A 35 9.80 2.15 16.65
C LEU A 35 9.38 0.69 16.47
N TYR A 36 8.97 0.29 15.26
CA TYR A 36 8.64 -1.09 14.93
C TYR A 36 9.84 -2.04 15.11
N VAL A 37 11.02 -1.65 14.62
CA VAL A 37 12.26 -2.43 14.79
C VAL A 37 12.60 -2.58 16.27
N ILE A 38 12.59 -1.47 17.02
CA ILE A 38 12.84 -1.49 18.47
C ILE A 38 11.85 -2.44 19.17
N ALA A 39 10.56 -2.30 18.87
CA ALA A 39 9.50 -3.11 19.46
C ALA A 39 9.71 -4.61 19.21
N ILE A 40 10.05 -5.02 17.98
CA ILE A 40 10.32 -6.44 17.67
C ILE A 40 11.47 -7.00 18.51
N PHE A 41 12.59 -6.28 18.58
CA PHE A 41 13.75 -6.76 19.33
C PHE A 41 13.49 -6.76 20.84
N SER A 42 12.79 -5.75 21.36
CA SER A 42 12.36 -5.71 22.76
C SER A 42 11.43 -6.87 23.11
N ILE A 43 10.40 -7.11 22.29
CA ILE A 43 9.46 -8.23 22.50
C ILE A 43 10.21 -9.57 22.41
N LYS A 44 11.12 -9.74 21.44
CA LYS A 44 11.95 -10.94 21.31
C LYS A 44 12.78 -11.20 22.56
N LEU A 45 13.38 -10.16 23.14
CA LEU A 45 14.16 -10.26 24.38
C LEU A 45 13.29 -10.67 25.58
N VAL A 46 12.09 -10.10 25.70
CA VAL A 46 11.15 -10.47 26.77
C VAL A 46 10.68 -11.92 26.61
N MET A 47 10.36 -12.32 25.38
CA MET A 47 9.85 -13.65 25.04
C MET A 47 10.85 -14.78 25.30
N THR A 48 12.15 -14.51 25.51
CA THR A 48 13.10 -15.57 25.90
C THR A 48 12.77 -16.20 27.25
N ARG A 49 11.93 -15.54 28.07
CA ARG A 49 11.50 -16.01 29.39
C ARG A 49 10.11 -16.66 29.38
N PHE A 50 9.41 -16.66 28.25
CA PHE A 50 8.02 -17.12 28.12
C PHE A 50 7.89 -18.21 27.06
N LYS A 51 6.81 -19.00 27.15
CA LYS A 51 6.48 -19.98 26.11
C LYS A 51 5.97 -19.26 24.84
N PRO A 52 6.28 -19.79 23.64
CA PRO A 52 5.81 -19.20 22.39
C PRO A 52 4.28 -19.24 22.29
N PHE A 53 3.69 -18.17 21.76
CA PHE A 53 2.26 -18.08 21.54
C PHE A 53 1.84 -18.96 20.35
N GLN A 54 0.73 -19.69 20.50
CA GLN A 54 0.08 -20.37 19.39
C GLN A 54 -0.82 -19.38 18.66
N LEU A 55 -0.27 -18.74 17.62
CA LEU A 55 -0.93 -17.69 16.83
C LEU A 55 -1.57 -18.22 15.54
N THR A 56 -1.75 -19.53 15.39
CA THR A 56 -2.15 -20.17 14.11
C THR A 56 -3.42 -19.58 13.51
N ALA A 57 -4.45 -19.33 14.33
CA ALA A 57 -5.69 -18.72 13.84
C ALA A 57 -5.49 -17.28 13.36
N ALA A 58 -4.79 -16.45 14.14
CA ALA A 58 -4.51 -15.06 13.78
C ALA A 58 -3.59 -14.97 12.55
N LEU A 59 -2.60 -15.85 12.44
CA LEU A 59 -1.67 -15.91 11.32
C LEU A 59 -2.37 -16.35 10.04
N ASN A 60 -3.24 -17.36 10.11
CA ASN A 60 -4.04 -17.79 8.97
C ASN A 60 -4.99 -16.69 8.50
N PHE A 61 -5.63 -15.99 9.44
CA PHE A 61 -6.49 -14.84 9.12
C PHE A 61 -5.70 -13.74 8.42
N TRP A 62 -4.54 -13.36 8.97
CA TRP A 62 -3.68 -12.33 8.39
C TRP A 62 -3.16 -12.72 7.00
N ASN A 63 -2.72 -13.95 6.81
CA ASN A 63 -2.25 -14.46 5.51
C ASN A 63 -3.37 -14.50 4.48
N THR A 64 -4.59 -14.89 4.88
CA THR A 64 -5.77 -14.88 4.00
C THR A 64 -6.10 -13.45 3.57
N TRP A 65 -6.08 -12.50 4.51
CA TRP A 65 -6.29 -11.09 4.20
C TRP A 65 -5.26 -10.55 3.20
N LEU A 66 -3.97 -10.82 3.42
CA LEU A 66 -2.90 -10.44 2.50
C LEU A 66 -3.08 -11.07 1.11
N ALA A 67 -3.53 -12.33 1.03
CA ALA A 67 -3.80 -13.01 -0.23
C ALA A 67 -4.94 -12.33 -0.99
N VAL A 68 -6.07 -12.05 -0.33
CA VAL A 68 -7.21 -11.35 -0.94
C VAL A 68 -6.80 -9.97 -1.45
N PHE A 69 -6.08 -9.19 -0.62
CA PHE A 69 -5.59 -7.87 -1.03
C PHE A 69 -4.66 -7.95 -2.24
N SER A 70 -3.75 -8.92 -2.26
CA SER A 70 -2.80 -9.11 -3.37
C SER A 70 -3.50 -9.53 -4.66
N VAL A 71 -4.48 -10.44 -4.59
CA VAL A 71 -5.25 -10.88 -5.75
C VAL A 71 -6.05 -9.72 -6.34
N LEU A 72 -6.74 -8.94 -5.50
CA LEU A 72 -7.51 -7.78 -5.95
C LEU A 72 -6.60 -6.72 -6.59
N GLY A 73 -5.50 -6.36 -5.92
CA GLY A 73 -4.53 -5.40 -6.45
C GLY A 73 -3.93 -5.85 -7.78
N SER A 74 -3.58 -7.14 -7.88
CA SER A 74 -3.09 -7.73 -9.13
C SER A 74 -4.14 -7.70 -10.22
N PHE A 75 -5.40 -8.01 -9.93
CA PHE A 75 -6.48 -8.00 -10.91
C PHE A 75 -6.69 -6.60 -11.50
N PHE A 76 -6.88 -5.58 -10.66
CA PHE A 76 -7.08 -4.20 -11.13
C PHE A 76 -5.87 -3.66 -11.90
N THR A 77 -4.66 -3.88 -11.38
CA THR A 77 -3.43 -3.41 -12.04
C THR A 77 -3.21 -4.14 -13.37
N SER A 78 -3.53 -5.43 -13.45
CA SER A 78 -3.41 -6.21 -14.69
C SER A 78 -4.39 -5.73 -15.74
N VAL A 79 -5.65 -5.47 -15.39
CA VAL A 79 -6.65 -4.93 -16.32
C VAL A 79 -6.18 -3.59 -16.91
N ALA A 80 -5.67 -2.69 -16.07
CA ALA A 80 -5.13 -1.41 -16.52
C ALA A 80 -3.92 -1.60 -17.46
N LEU A 81 -3.00 -2.50 -17.11
CA LEU A 81 -1.83 -2.83 -17.93
C LEU A 81 -2.22 -3.42 -19.29
N PHE A 82 -3.14 -4.38 -19.33
CA PHE A 82 -3.60 -4.99 -20.58
C PHE A 82 -4.35 -3.99 -21.47
N SER A 83 -5.16 -3.11 -20.88
CA SER A 83 -5.81 -2.02 -21.61
C SER A 83 -4.78 -1.10 -22.27
N GLU A 84 -3.72 -0.72 -21.55
CA GLU A 84 -2.68 0.15 -22.07
C GLU A 84 -1.87 -0.53 -23.19
N ILE A 85 -1.55 -1.81 -23.03
CA ILE A 85 -0.86 -2.61 -24.07
C ILE A 85 -1.73 -2.75 -25.32
N TYR A 86 -3.05 -2.99 -25.16
CA TYR A 86 -3.96 -3.14 -26.29
C TYR A 86 -4.14 -1.84 -27.07
N ASN A 87 -4.29 -0.71 -26.37
CA ASN A 87 -4.59 0.58 -27.00
C ASN A 87 -3.34 1.32 -27.51
N ARG A 88 -2.19 1.21 -26.82
CA ARG A 88 -0.98 2.00 -27.13
C ARG A 88 0.22 1.15 -27.54
N GLY A 89 0.14 -0.17 -27.42
CA GLY A 89 1.22 -1.10 -27.72
C GLY A 89 2.19 -1.34 -26.57
N PHE A 90 2.93 -2.44 -26.64
CA PHE A 90 3.82 -2.91 -25.56
C PHE A 90 4.96 -1.93 -25.21
N VAL A 91 5.48 -1.18 -26.19
CA VAL A 91 6.55 -0.21 -25.94
C VAL A 91 6.03 1.04 -25.23
N ALA A 92 4.79 1.45 -25.51
CA ALA A 92 4.18 2.60 -24.88
C ALA A 92 3.89 2.35 -23.39
N SER A 93 3.51 1.13 -23.01
CA SER A 93 3.09 0.81 -21.63
C SER A 93 4.16 1.01 -20.55
N TYR A 94 5.45 1.00 -20.90
CA TYR A 94 6.55 1.28 -19.97
C TYR A 94 7.32 2.58 -20.27
N THR A 95 7.04 3.24 -21.40
CA THR A 95 7.69 4.52 -21.78
C THR A 95 6.80 5.73 -21.55
N LYS A 96 5.50 5.52 -21.40
CA LYS A 96 4.51 6.55 -21.09
C LYS A 96 3.85 6.23 -19.77
N ILE A 97 3.98 7.16 -18.83
CA ILE A 97 3.07 7.27 -17.69
C ILE A 97 1.75 7.75 -18.31
N GLY A 98 0.84 6.81 -18.60
CA GLY A 98 -0.51 7.16 -19.06
C GLY A 98 -1.34 7.84 -17.95
N ASP A 99 -2.66 7.79 -18.07
CA ASP A 99 -3.59 8.53 -17.20
C ASP A 99 -3.77 7.90 -15.79
N PHE A 100 -2.81 7.07 -15.36
CA PHE A 100 -2.80 6.36 -14.08
C PHE A 100 -2.89 7.31 -12.87
N PHE A 101 -2.48 8.57 -13.04
CA PHE A 101 -2.48 9.59 -11.99
C PHE A 101 -3.61 10.61 -12.13
N GLU A 102 -4.51 10.45 -13.10
CA GLU A 102 -5.60 11.40 -13.35
C GLU A 102 -6.96 10.92 -12.81
N GLY A 103 -7.04 9.64 -12.42
CA GLY A 103 -8.25 9.01 -11.90
C GLY A 103 -9.29 8.77 -13.01
N THR A 104 -10.44 8.19 -12.66
CA THR A 104 -11.57 8.13 -13.60
C THR A 104 -12.16 9.53 -13.74
N SER A 105 -11.90 10.17 -14.88
CA SER A 105 -12.60 11.37 -15.34
C SER A 105 -14.08 11.10 -15.61
#